data_AF-A0A4W5L4L3-F1
#
_entry.id   AF-A0A4W5L4L3-F1
#
_cell.length_a   1.000
_cell.length_b   1.000
_cell.length_c   1.000
_cell.angle_alpha   90.00
_cell.angle_beta   90.00
_cell.angle_gamma   90.00
#
_symmetry.space_group_name_H-M   'P 1'
#
loop_
_entity.id
_entity.type
_entity.pdbx_description
1 polymer ?
#
loop_
_entity_poly.entity_id
_entity_poly.type
_entity_poly.pdbx_seq_one_letter_code
_entity_poly.pdbx_strand_id
1 'polypeptide(L)'
;MLLIYKSPCVCVTGSCYPCPETVDVKCVCGSTSLTVPCGRERSTKPPRCKQLCRSPPTCHHPSRETHRCHPGPCPACHQACLLALPHCQHPCPQPCHDQVMVKTSDRVSVSCRQFQMD
;
A
#
# COMPACT_ATOMS: atom_id res chain seq x y z
N MET A 1 44.53 -3.13 -7.51
CA MET A 1 43.28 -2.84 -6.78
C MET A 1 42.93 -1.38 -7.02
N LEU A 2 41.94 -1.09 -7.85
CA LEU A 2 41.44 0.27 -8.04
C LEU A 2 40.71 0.68 -6.76
N LEU A 3 41.34 1.54 -5.97
CA LEU A 3 40.69 2.20 -4.84
C LEU A 3 39.69 3.20 -5.43
N ILE A 4 38.42 2.82 -5.43
CA ILE A 4 37.32 3.73 -5.69
C ILE A 4 37.32 4.72 -4.53
N TYR A 5 37.96 5.87 -4.72
CA TYR A 5 37.90 6.99 -3.79
C TYR A 5 36.46 7.52 -3.82
N LYS A 6 35.60 6.99 -2.94
CA LYS A 6 34.30 7.59 -2.65
C LYS A 6 34.57 8.83 -1.80
N SER A 7 34.86 9.94 -2.49
CA SER A 7 34.77 11.27 -1.90
C SER A 7 33.39 11.41 -1.24
N PRO A 8 33.28 11.90 0.00
CA PRO A 8 32.01 12.37 0.51
C PRO A 8 31.66 13.66 -0.25
N CYS A 9 31.06 13.52 -1.43
CA CYS A 9 30.38 14.62 -2.09
C CYS A 9 29.16 14.96 -1.23
N VAL A 10 29.37 15.80 -0.21
CA VAL A 10 28.29 16.44 0.54
C VAL A 10 27.48 17.23 -0.49
N CYS A 11 26.28 16.74 -0.80
CA CYS A 11 25.39 17.38 -1.76
C CYS A 11 24.97 18.73 -1.18
N VAL A 12 25.60 19.81 -1.62
CA VAL A 12 25.16 21.17 -1.32
C VAL A 12 23.92 21.44 -2.19
N THR A 13 22.87 21.99 -1.60
CA THR A 13 21.60 22.30 -2.25
C THR A 13 21.84 23.16 -3.50
N GLY A 14 21.81 22.55 -4.70
CA GLY A 14 21.73 23.27 -5.98
C GLY A 14 22.92 23.19 -6.96
N SER A 15 24.11 22.69 -6.59
CA SER A 15 25.31 22.84 -7.45
C SER A 15 25.79 21.58 -8.18
N CYS A 16 25.22 20.41 -7.91
CA CYS A 16 25.75 19.13 -8.42
C CYS A 16 24.97 18.60 -9.62
N TYR A 17 24.71 19.38 -10.67
CA TYR A 17 24.06 18.84 -11.88
C TYR A 17 25.02 18.72 -13.09
N PRO A 18 25.15 17.53 -13.70
CA PRO A 18 24.65 16.22 -13.24
C PRO A 18 25.49 15.68 -12.05
N CYS A 19 24.82 15.11 -11.04
CA CYS A 19 25.48 14.51 -9.88
C CYS A 19 26.08 13.17 -10.33
N PRO A 20 27.39 12.90 -10.11
CA PRO A 20 27.99 11.62 -10.48
C PRO A 20 27.55 10.47 -9.56
N GLU A 21 27.08 10.79 -8.36
CA GLU A 21 26.52 9.81 -7.43
C GLU A 21 25.11 9.40 -7.88
N THR A 22 24.83 8.11 -7.74
CA THR A 22 23.52 7.53 -8.07
C THR A 22 22.93 6.82 -6.88
N VAL A 23 21.60 6.76 -6.86
CA VAL A 23 20.80 6.13 -5.82
C VAL A 23 19.74 5.25 -6.47
N ASP A 24 19.38 4.18 -5.79
CA ASP A 24 18.44 3.18 -6.29
C ASP A 24 17.05 3.41 -5.70
N VAL A 25 16.07 3.65 -6.56
CA VAL A 25 14.65 3.79 -6.19
C VAL A 25 13.95 2.46 -6.41
N LYS A 26 13.49 1.82 -5.34
CA LYS A 26 12.88 0.49 -5.35
C LYS A 26 11.35 0.54 -5.36
N CYS A 27 10.70 -0.50 -5.91
CA CYS A 27 9.27 -0.76 -5.66
C CYS A 27 9.00 -0.96 -4.16
N VAL A 28 7.73 -0.90 -3.77
CA VAL A 28 7.25 -1.24 -2.41
C VAL A 28 7.73 -2.64 -1.99
N CYS A 29 7.81 -3.56 -2.94
CA CYS A 29 8.25 -4.93 -2.75
C CYS A 29 9.79 -5.15 -2.69
N GLY A 30 10.60 -4.15 -3.01
CA GLY A 30 12.05 -4.29 -3.20
C GLY A 30 12.53 -5.06 -4.45
N SER A 31 11.67 -5.79 -5.17
CA SER A 31 12.06 -6.68 -6.28
C SER A 31 12.42 -5.99 -7.60
N THR A 32 12.06 -4.72 -7.77
CA THR A 32 12.36 -3.96 -8.99
C THR A 32 12.91 -2.61 -8.58
N SER A 33 13.98 -2.17 -9.23
CA SER A 33 14.63 -0.93 -8.90
C SER A 33 15.03 -0.12 -10.14
N LEU A 34 15.18 1.19 -9.93
CA LEU A 34 15.57 2.17 -10.92
C LEU A 34 16.68 3.04 -10.35
N THR A 35 17.84 3.02 -10.99
CA THR A 35 18.96 3.87 -10.62
C THR A 35 18.77 5.27 -11.18
N VAL A 36 18.85 6.28 -10.32
CA VAL A 36 18.74 7.70 -10.67
C VAL A 36 19.89 8.50 -10.07
N PRO A 37 20.25 9.67 -10.66
CA PRO A 37 21.20 10.59 -10.04
C PRO A 37 20.76 11.01 -8.63
N CYS A 38 21.73 11.26 -7.75
CA CYS A 38 21.49 11.78 -6.42
C CYS A 38 20.63 13.05 -6.46
N GLY A 39 19.67 13.17 -5.53
CA GLY A 39 18.70 14.27 -5.47
C GLY A 39 17.43 14.05 -6.32
N ARG A 40 17.41 13.09 -7.25
CA ARG A 40 16.20 12.74 -8.01
C ARG A 40 15.34 11.68 -7.33
N GLU A 41 15.80 11.02 -6.28
CA GLU A 41 15.08 9.92 -5.62
C GLU A 41 13.74 10.36 -5.03
N ARG A 42 13.63 11.60 -4.55
CA ARG A 42 12.39 12.13 -3.96
C ARG A 42 11.31 12.45 -4.99
N SER A 43 11.70 12.86 -6.19
CA SER A 43 10.76 13.23 -7.28
C SER A 43 10.49 12.09 -8.24
N THR A 44 11.35 11.06 -8.27
CA THR A 44 11.19 9.92 -9.16
C THR A 44 10.17 8.94 -8.59
N LYS A 45 9.12 8.67 -9.37
CA LYS A 45 8.13 7.65 -9.00
C LYS A 45 8.79 6.27 -8.99
N PRO A 46 8.50 5.41 -7.99
CA PRO A 46 8.99 4.03 -7.98
C PRO A 46 8.69 3.29 -9.29
N PRO A 47 9.59 2.39 -9.74
CA PRO A 47 9.38 1.63 -10.96
C PRO A 47 8.15 0.72 -10.86
N ARG A 48 7.47 0.51 -12.00
CA ARG A 48 6.37 -0.46 -12.09
C ARG A 48 6.93 -1.86 -11.94
N CYS A 49 6.56 -2.53 -10.86
CA CYS A 49 6.96 -3.91 -10.63
C CYS A 49 6.01 -4.89 -11.33
N LYS A 50 6.58 -5.95 -11.91
CA LYS A 50 5.82 -7.04 -12.56
C LYS A 50 5.51 -8.21 -11.63
N GLN A 51 6.04 -8.20 -10.40
CA GLN A 51 5.80 -9.24 -9.41
C GLN A 51 4.36 -9.17 -8.87
N LEU A 52 3.86 -10.32 -8.41
CA LEU A 52 2.59 -10.39 -7.69
C LEU A 52 2.71 -9.70 -6.33
N CYS A 53 1.66 -9.01 -5.94
CA CYS A 53 1.53 -8.44 -4.61
C CYS A 53 1.47 -9.57 -3.57
N ARG A 54 2.23 -9.41 -2.48
CA ARG A 54 2.29 -10.38 -1.37
C ARG A 54 1.60 -9.88 -0.11
N SER A 55 0.87 -8.77 -0.21
CA SER A 55 0.12 -8.22 0.91
C SER A 55 -0.95 -9.22 1.36
N PRO A 56 -1.09 -9.48 2.66
CA PRO A 56 -2.11 -10.36 3.18
C PRO A 56 -3.52 -9.79 2.91
N PRO A 57 -4.56 -10.63 2.88
CA PRO A 57 -5.93 -10.17 2.82
C PRO A 57 -6.29 -9.37 4.08
N THR A 58 -7.04 -8.28 3.89
CA THR A 58 -7.54 -7.42 4.97
C THR A 58 -9.06 -7.57 5.13
N CYS A 59 -9.58 -8.73 4.75
CA CYS A 59 -10.98 -9.15 4.79
C CYS A 59 -11.03 -10.61 5.25
N HIS A 60 -12.21 -11.15 5.53
CA HIS A 60 -12.40 -12.54 5.97
C HIS A 60 -11.96 -13.60 4.95
N HIS A 61 -11.74 -13.24 3.68
CA HIS A 61 -11.28 -14.19 2.67
C HIS A 61 -9.86 -14.71 2.98
N PRO A 62 -9.61 -16.03 2.84
CA PRO A 62 -8.31 -16.63 3.13
C PRO A 62 -7.22 -16.18 2.15
N SER A 63 -7.61 -15.79 0.94
CA SER A 63 -6.74 -15.22 -0.08
C SER A 63 -7.44 -14.06 -0.77
N ARG A 64 -6.64 -13.10 -1.25
CA ARG A 64 -7.11 -12.01 -2.11
C ARG A 64 -6.99 -12.41 -3.57
N GLU A 65 -7.75 -11.74 -4.42
CA GLU A 65 -7.55 -11.76 -5.86
C GLU A 65 -6.11 -11.34 -6.21
N THR A 66 -5.50 -12.12 -7.10
CA THR A 66 -4.12 -11.91 -7.51
C THR A 66 -4.00 -10.62 -8.29
N HIS A 67 -3.05 -9.77 -7.89
CA HIS A 67 -2.77 -8.51 -8.54
C HIS A 67 -1.27 -8.20 -8.49
N ARG A 68 -0.82 -7.28 -9.34
CA ARG A 68 0.59 -6.87 -9.41
C ARG A 68 0.94 -5.93 -8.26
N CYS A 69 2.21 -5.89 -7.88
CA CYS A 69 2.72 -4.92 -6.94
C CYS A 69 2.44 -3.49 -7.43
N HIS A 70 1.97 -2.64 -6.52
CA HIS A 70 1.56 -1.27 -6.77
C HIS A 70 2.04 -0.36 -5.63
N PRO A 71 2.16 0.95 -5.86
CA PRO A 71 2.24 1.92 -4.77
C PRO A 71 0.89 2.07 -4.07
N GLY A 72 0.89 2.33 -2.76
CA GLY A 72 -0.33 2.61 -1.98
C GLY A 72 -1.10 1.36 -1.53
N PRO A 73 -2.39 1.52 -1.13
CA PRO A 73 -3.22 0.42 -0.62
C PRO A 73 -3.66 -0.53 -1.73
N CYS A 74 -3.90 -1.80 -1.38
CA CYS A 74 -4.31 -2.82 -2.32
C CYS A 74 -5.72 -2.61 -2.90
N PRO A 75 -6.00 -3.07 -4.14
CA PRO A 75 -7.29 -2.87 -4.83
C PRO A 75 -8.41 -3.61 -4.11
N ALA A 76 -9.61 -3.04 -4.01
CA ALA A 76 -10.75 -3.59 -3.28
C ALA A 76 -11.03 -5.08 -3.59
N CYS A 77 -11.58 -5.81 -2.61
CA CYS A 77 -11.96 -7.21 -2.80
C CYS A 77 -13.29 -7.28 -3.55
N HIS A 78 -13.35 -8.04 -4.65
CA HIS A 78 -14.54 -8.25 -5.45
C HIS A 78 -15.12 -9.67 -5.31
N GLN A 79 -14.52 -10.51 -4.45
CA GLN A 79 -15.03 -11.84 -4.14
C GLN A 79 -16.43 -11.77 -3.50
N ALA A 80 -17.28 -12.76 -3.74
CA ALA A 80 -18.55 -12.90 -3.04
C ALA A 80 -18.30 -13.12 -1.53
N CYS A 81 -19.13 -12.52 -0.68
CA CYS A 81 -18.94 -12.61 0.77
C CYS A 81 -19.18 -14.03 1.30
N LEU A 82 -20.32 -14.65 0.96
CA LEU A 82 -20.66 -16.03 1.34
C LEU A 82 -20.68 -16.35 2.85
N LEU A 83 -20.41 -15.39 3.73
CA LEU A 83 -20.63 -15.55 5.16
C LEU A 83 -22.12 -15.78 5.45
N ALA A 84 -22.40 -16.57 6.48
CA ALA A 84 -23.76 -16.81 6.94
C ALA A 84 -24.40 -15.51 7.41
N LEU A 85 -25.64 -15.26 6.97
CA LEU A 85 -26.40 -14.10 7.42
C LEU A 85 -26.78 -14.27 8.91
N PRO A 86 -26.77 -13.20 9.72
CA PRO A 86 -27.05 -13.30 11.16
C PRO A 86 -28.49 -13.74 11.47
N HIS A 87 -29.42 -13.54 10.54
CA HIS A 87 -30.85 -13.84 10.72
C HIS A 87 -31.33 -15.06 9.92
N CYS A 88 -30.46 -15.71 9.14
CA CYS A 88 -30.80 -16.95 8.43
C CYS A 88 -29.53 -17.72 8.04
N GLN A 89 -29.62 -19.05 7.93
CA GLN A 89 -28.45 -19.89 7.56
C GLN A 89 -28.05 -19.79 6.07
N HIS A 90 -28.46 -18.73 5.36
CA HIS A 90 -28.11 -18.53 3.96
C HIS A 90 -26.76 -17.81 3.81
N PRO A 91 -25.97 -18.16 2.78
CA PRO A 91 -24.76 -17.42 2.45
C PRO A 91 -25.09 -16.04 1.87
N CYS A 92 -24.32 -15.02 2.25
CA CYS A 92 -24.48 -13.67 1.75
C CYS A 92 -24.13 -13.58 0.24
N PRO A 93 -25.07 -13.16 -0.64
CA PRO A 93 -24.84 -13.09 -2.09
C PRO A 93 -24.13 -11.81 -2.54
N GLN A 94 -23.86 -10.87 -1.62
CA GLN A 94 -23.24 -9.58 -1.93
C GLN A 94 -21.73 -9.72 -2.18
N PRO A 95 -21.11 -8.79 -2.94
CA PRO A 95 -19.67 -8.69 -2.97
C PRO A 95 -19.10 -8.43 -1.56
N CYS A 96 -17.80 -8.70 -1.41
CA CYS A 96 -17.08 -8.46 -0.17
C CYS A 96 -17.30 -7.03 0.31
N HIS A 97 -17.73 -6.88 1.57
CA HIS A 97 -18.09 -5.59 2.16
C HIS A 97 -17.29 -5.27 3.42
N ASP A 98 -16.24 -6.03 3.73
CA ASP A 98 -15.34 -5.75 4.87
C ASP A 98 -14.49 -4.50 4.66
N GLN A 99 -14.15 -4.18 3.40
CA GLN A 99 -13.26 -3.07 3.04
C GLN A 99 -14.03 -1.85 2.56
N VAL A 100 -15.23 -1.61 3.08
CA VAL A 100 -15.94 -0.35 2.83
C VAL A 100 -15.17 0.75 3.55
N MET A 101 -14.39 1.53 2.78
CA MET A 101 -13.77 2.75 3.26
C MET A 101 -14.88 3.70 3.71
N VAL A 102 -15.16 3.73 5.01
CA VAL A 102 -16.02 4.75 5.60
C VAL A 102 -15.35 6.10 5.39
N LYS A 103 -15.90 6.89 4.46
CA LYS A 103 -15.62 8.32 4.40
C LYS A 103 -16.23 8.91 5.67
N THR A 104 -15.42 9.08 6.71
CA THR A 104 -15.82 9.80 7.92
C THR A 104 -16.04 11.26 7.55
N SER A 105 -17.23 11.58 7.06
CA SER A 105 -17.78 12.91 7.26
C SER A 105 -18.08 13.00 8.75
N ASP A 106 -17.25 13.77 9.45
CA ASP A 106 -17.37 14.06 10.87
C ASP A 106 -18.82 14.40 11.25
N ARG A 107 -19.50 13.43 11.85
CA ARG A 107 -20.59 13.65 12.80
C ARG A 107 -20.38 12.64 13.90
N VAL A 108 -19.69 13.08 14.93
CA VAL A 108 -19.59 12.41 16.22
C VAL A 108 -21.00 12.17 16.73
N SER A 109 -21.49 10.94 16.60
CA SER A 109 -22.62 10.44 17.37
C SER A 109 -22.07 9.48 18.41
N VAL A 110 -21.61 10.07 19.51
CA VAL A 110 -21.27 9.33 20.74
C VAL A 110 -22.52 8.64 21.28
N SER A 111 -22.32 7.36 21.59
CA SER A 111 -23.23 6.41 22.25
C SER A 111 -24.07 7.00 23.38
N CYS A 112 -25.37 6.66 23.42
CA CYS A 112 -26.12 6.64 24.67
C CYS A 112 -26.22 5.18 25.17
N ARG A 113 -25.81 5.01 26.42
CA ARG A 113 -25.64 3.74 27.14
C ARG A 113 -26.98 3.06 27.44
N GLN A 114 -26.89 1.74 27.60
CA GLN A 114 -27.72 0.83 28.39
C GLN A 114 -28.82 1.50 29.24
N PHE A 115 -30.08 1.19 28.96
CA PHE A 115 -31.17 1.31 29.94
C PHE A 115 -31.78 -0.09 30.14
N GLN A 116 -31.63 -0.58 31.36
CA GLN A 116 -32.27 -1.79 31.88
C GLN A 116 -33.75 -1.45 32.14
N MET A 117 -34.68 -2.35 31.80
CA MET A 117 -36.10 -2.22 32.13
C MET A 117 -36.57 -3.52 32.80
N ASP A 118 -36.98 -3.34 34.06
CA ASP A 118 -37.72 -4.19 35.00
C ASP A 118 -37.31 -5.66 35.16
#